data_AF-A0A7V6TG75-F1
#
_entry.id   AF-A0A7V6TG75-F1
#
_cell.length_a   1.000
_cell.length_b   1.000
_cell.length_c   1.000
_cell.angle_alpha   90.00
_cell.angle_beta   90.00
_cell.angle_gamma   90.00
#
_symmetry.space_group_name_H-M   'P 1'
#
loop_
_entity.id
_entity.type
_entity.pdbx_description
1 polymer ?
#
loop_
_entity_poly.entity_id
_entity_poly.type
_entity_poly.pdbx_seq_one_letter_code
_entity_poly.pdbx_strand_id
1 'polypeptide(L)'
;MTEIRTTMTPEEKFDAIANLKERLEDNFVALGELLSEIKRMRLYRFRGYDNFKDFVEAEYQLSATLANRLAGTFDLYVEDMDLDEMSIKEIGFERLQLIRPMVHKADWEVREEWIKKAEETPTNELRQEIKEIRKQEKEDNKDAKMIFIEQYFEKMTSWLNCSKTELNFKLALFFQDADLDDMKKIIRERQREFEQSTE
;
A
#
# COMPACT_ATOMS: atom_id res chain seq x y z
N MET A 1 33.99 0.17 39.74
CA MET A 1 34.50 0.30 38.36
C MET A 1 33.45 1.05 37.58
N THR A 2 33.66 2.34 37.37
CA THR A 2 32.77 3.18 36.57
C THR A 2 33.08 2.89 35.11
N GLU A 3 32.14 2.29 34.39
CA GLU A 3 32.23 2.15 32.94
C GLU A 3 32.36 3.55 32.33
N ILE A 4 33.52 3.85 31.78
CA ILE A 4 33.68 4.98 30.87
C ILE A 4 32.90 4.57 29.62
N ARG A 5 31.64 5.01 29.50
CA ARG A 5 30.96 5.04 28.21
C ARG A 5 31.75 5.99 27.34
N THR A 6 32.61 5.47 26.48
CA THR A 6 33.21 6.22 25.37
C THR A 6 32.04 6.72 24.53
N THR A 7 31.69 8.00 24.71
CA THR A 7 30.71 8.69 23.88
C THR A 7 31.28 8.78 22.48
N MET A 8 30.73 7.98 21.56
CA MET A 8 31.05 8.05 20.14
C MET A 8 30.92 9.48 19.64
N THR A 9 31.84 9.89 18.76
CA THR A 9 31.73 11.17 18.05
C THR A 9 30.52 11.15 17.11
N PRO A 10 30.04 12.32 16.65
CA PRO A 10 28.98 12.39 15.64
C PRO A 10 29.33 11.59 14.37
N GLU A 11 30.55 11.70 13.86
CA GLU A 11 31.03 10.98 12.68
C GLU A 11 31.01 9.46 12.89
N GLU A 12 31.52 8.98 14.02
CA GLU A 12 31.49 7.55 14.36
C GLU A 12 30.04 7.01 14.44
N LYS A 13 29.08 7.84 14.86
CA LYS A 13 27.66 7.45 14.88
C LYS A 13 27.09 7.34 13.47
N PHE A 14 27.45 8.26 12.56
CA PHE A 14 27.01 8.17 11.16
C PHE A 14 27.59 6.94 10.47
N ASP A 15 28.88 6.65 10.68
CA ASP A 15 29.53 5.45 10.15
C ASP A 15 28.91 4.18 10.72
N ALA A 16 28.60 4.15 12.02
CA ALA A 16 27.90 3.03 12.62
C ALA A 16 26.50 2.82 12.04
N ILE A 17 25.76 3.90 11.76
CA ILE A 17 24.46 3.82 11.09
C ILE A 17 24.61 3.22 9.69
N ALA A 18 25.59 3.68 8.91
CA ALA A 18 25.83 3.17 7.55
C ALA A 18 26.13 1.66 7.55
N ASN A 19 27.03 1.21 8.44
CA ASN A 19 27.38 -0.21 8.60
C ASN A 19 26.19 -1.06 9.07
N LEU A 20 25.39 -0.55 10.01
CA LEU A 20 24.19 -1.26 10.48
C LEU A 20 23.13 -1.34 9.38
N LYS A 21 22.97 -0.28 8.58
CA LYS A 21 22.07 -0.27 7.43
C LYS A 21 22.49 -1.34 6.42
N GLU A 22 23.74 -1.40 6.02
CA GLU A 22 24.24 -2.40 5.07
C GLU A 22 23.94 -3.84 5.54
N ARG A 23 24.20 -4.13 6.82
CA ARG A 23 23.84 -5.44 7.41
C ARG A 23 22.34 -5.70 7.43
N LEU A 24 21.51 -4.67 7.60
CA LEU A 24 20.06 -4.84 7.49
C LEU A 24 19.65 -5.18 6.06
N GLU A 25 20.29 -4.56 5.06
CA GLU A 25 20.07 -4.87 3.66
C GLU A 25 20.47 -6.32 3.33
N ASP A 26 21.63 -6.79 3.80
CA ASP A 26 22.03 -8.20 3.64
C ASP A 26 21.04 -9.17 4.28
N ASN A 27 20.63 -8.86 5.52
CA ASN A 27 19.76 -9.76 6.28
C ASN A 27 18.36 -9.85 5.70
N PHE A 28 17.78 -8.79 5.12
CA PHE A 28 16.40 -8.89 4.62
C PHE A 28 16.31 -9.74 3.35
N VAL A 29 17.33 -9.75 2.49
CA VAL A 29 17.32 -10.60 1.29
C VAL A 29 17.37 -12.06 1.70
N ALA A 30 18.36 -12.44 2.51
CA ALA A 30 18.51 -13.81 3.01
C ALA A 30 17.29 -14.26 3.83
N LEU A 31 16.74 -13.38 4.67
CA LEU A 31 15.53 -13.68 5.44
C LEU A 31 14.31 -13.82 4.52
N GLY A 32 14.19 -12.99 3.48
CA GLY A 32 13.13 -13.06 2.48
C GLY A 32 13.12 -14.40 1.74
N GLU A 33 14.28 -14.86 1.29
CA GLU A 33 14.49 -16.17 0.66
C GLU A 33 14.02 -17.30 1.58
N LEU A 34 14.56 -17.41 2.80
CA LEU A 34 14.21 -18.47 3.74
C LEU A 34 12.71 -18.46 4.09
N LEU A 35 12.13 -17.28 4.30
CA LEU A 35 10.71 -17.14 4.59
C LEU A 35 9.84 -17.55 3.39
N SER A 36 10.26 -17.23 2.17
CA SER A 36 9.59 -17.69 0.94
C SER A 36 9.60 -19.21 0.85
N GLU A 37 10.77 -19.84 0.99
CA GLU A 37 10.91 -21.30 0.92
C GLU A 37 10.06 -22.01 1.96
N ILE A 38 10.17 -21.58 3.23
CA ILE A 38 9.37 -22.12 4.34
C ILE A 38 7.88 -22.02 4.05
N LYS A 39 7.44 -20.88 3.50
CA LYS A 39 6.02 -20.65 3.19
C LYS A 39 5.55 -21.51 2.02
N ARG A 40 6.31 -21.54 0.92
CA ARG A 40 6.02 -22.31 -0.32
C ARG A 40 5.96 -23.81 -0.05
N MET A 41 6.93 -24.34 0.68
CA MET A 41 7.02 -25.75 1.04
C MET A 41 6.20 -26.12 2.29
N ARG A 42 5.54 -25.14 2.92
CA ARG A 42 4.77 -25.29 4.16
C ARG A 42 5.58 -25.91 5.31
N LEU A 43 6.87 -25.58 5.42
CA LEU A 43 7.78 -26.20 6.39
C LEU A 43 7.38 -25.94 7.85
N TYR A 44 6.62 -24.87 8.10
CA TYR A 44 6.02 -24.59 9.41
C TYR A 44 5.14 -25.73 9.94
N ARG A 45 4.61 -26.60 9.06
CA ARG A 45 3.85 -27.80 9.44
C ARG A 45 4.73 -28.83 10.15
N PHE A 46 6.02 -28.95 9.80
CA PHE A 46 6.97 -29.83 10.51
C PHE A 46 7.23 -29.36 11.95
N ARG A 47 6.97 -28.08 12.23
CA ARG A 47 7.05 -27.48 13.57
C ARG A 47 5.71 -27.51 14.31
N GLY A 48 4.68 -28.16 13.74
CA GLY A 48 3.38 -28.32 14.38
C GLY A 48 2.41 -27.15 14.21
N TYR A 49 2.74 -26.16 13.36
CA TYR A 49 1.88 -24.99 13.14
C TYR A 49 0.92 -25.20 11.96
N ASP A 50 -0.30 -24.70 12.10
CA ASP A 50 -1.30 -24.80 11.03
C ASP A 50 -1.10 -23.80 9.90
N ASN A 51 -0.53 -22.65 10.20
CA ASN A 51 -0.33 -21.61 9.21
C ASN A 51 0.99 -20.89 9.44
N PHE A 52 1.48 -20.28 8.36
CA PHE A 52 2.75 -19.55 8.35
C PHE A 52 2.76 -18.38 9.34
N LYS A 53 1.61 -17.70 9.52
CA LYS A 53 1.47 -16.57 10.44
C LYS A 53 1.79 -16.98 11.88
N ASP A 54 1.13 -18.01 12.39
CA ASP A 54 1.30 -18.42 13.78
C ASP A 54 2.73 -18.90 14.03
N PHE A 55 3.33 -19.56 13.05
CA PHE A 55 4.74 -19.98 13.09
C PHE A 55 5.70 -18.80 13.22
N VAL A 56 5.62 -17.80 12.34
CA VAL A 56 6.58 -16.67 12.35
C VAL A 56 6.40 -15.77 13.57
N GLU A 57 5.16 -15.61 14.04
CA GLU A 57 4.86 -14.81 15.23
C GLU A 57 5.32 -15.51 16.51
N ALA A 58 5.12 -16.83 16.64
CA ALA A 58 5.50 -17.58 17.84
C ALA A 58 7.00 -17.87 17.94
N GLU A 59 7.64 -18.32 16.86
CA GLU A 59 9.04 -18.78 16.88
C GLU A 59 10.05 -17.64 16.73
N TYR A 60 9.71 -16.63 15.93
CA TYR A 60 10.66 -15.56 15.56
C TYR A 60 10.21 -14.16 15.98
N GLN A 61 9.04 -14.02 16.60
CA GLN A 61 8.49 -12.72 17.02
C GLN A 61 8.36 -11.72 15.85
N LEU A 62 8.22 -12.23 14.63
CA LEU A 62 8.02 -11.43 13.44
C LEU A 62 6.53 -11.29 13.17
N SER A 63 6.06 -10.05 13.00
CA SER A 63 4.68 -9.83 12.54
C SER A 63 4.45 -10.55 11.22
N ALA A 64 3.30 -11.20 11.06
CA ALA A 64 2.96 -11.87 9.80
C ALA A 64 3.03 -10.91 8.60
N THR A 65 2.66 -9.64 8.79
CA THR A 65 2.75 -8.62 7.73
C THR A 65 4.19 -8.37 7.28
N LEU A 66 5.15 -8.28 8.20
CA LEU A 66 6.56 -8.13 7.84
C LEU A 66 7.10 -9.38 7.15
N ALA A 67 6.84 -10.57 7.71
CA ALA A 67 7.29 -11.83 7.14
C ALA A 67 6.76 -12.05 5.71
N ASN A 68 5.48 -11.73 5.48
CA ASN A 68 4.88 -11.81 4.14
C ASN A 68 5.46 -10.77 3.16
N ARG A 69 5.80 -9.56 3.64
CA ARG A 69 6.45 -8.55 2.79
C ARG A 69 7.86 -8.97 2.40
N LEU A 70 8.65 -9.52 3.33
CA LEU A 70 9.99 -10.05 3.06
C LEU A 70 9.96 -11.17 2.03
N ALA A 71 9.18 -12.23 2.30
CA ALA A 71 9.00 -13.34 1.36
C ALA A 71 8.50 -12.86 -0.01
N GLY A 72 7.47 -12.01 -0.01
CA GLY A 72 6.92 -11.47 -1.25
C GLY A 72 7.78 -10.43 -1.97
N THR A 73 8.89 -9.99 -1.37
CA THR A 73 9.93 -9.19 -2.04
C THR A 73 10.84 -10.12 -2.80
N PHE A 74 11.32 -11.18 -2.14
CA PHE A 74 12.12 -12.21 -2.78
C PHE A 74 11.36 -12.86 -3.96
N ASP A 75 10.12 -13.30 -3.73
CA ASP A 75 9.29 -13.91 -4.79
C ASP A 75 9.14 -13.00 -6.01
N LEU A 76 8.88 -11.72 -5.81
CA LEU A 76 8.59 -10.81 -6.92
C LEU A 76 9.87 -10.34 -7.63
N TYR A 77 10.90 -9.97 -6.89
CA TYR A 77 12.05 -9.28 -7.46
C TYR A 77 13.17 -10.25 -7.84
N VAL A 78 13.39 -11.30 -7.04
CA VAL A 78 14.39 -12.33 -7.35
C VAL A 78 13.79 -13.39 -8.26
N GLU A 79 12.71 -14.06 -7.84
CA GLU A 79 12.23 -15.23 -8.57
C GLU A 79 11.43 -14.84 -9.84
N ASP A 80 10.51 -13.87 -9.75
CA ASP A 80 9.65 -13.50 -10.89
C ASP A 80 10.34 -12.53 -11.88
N MET A 81 11.24 -11.68 -11.40
CA MET A 81 11.91 -10.64 -12.20
C MET A 81 13.40 -10.90 -12.46
N ASP A 82 13.97 -11.95 -11.86
CA ASP A 82 15.38 -12.33 -12.05
C ASP A 82 16.36 -11.19 -11.74
N LEU A 83 16.04 -10.35 -10.76
CA LEU A 83 16.99 -9.34 -10.27
C LEU A 83 18.00 -10.00 -9.35
N ASP A 84 19.27 -9.66 -9.55
CA ASP A 84 20.32 -10.14 -8.69
C ASP A 84 20.28 -9.50 -7.30
N GLU A 85 20.90 -10.19 -6.34
CA GLU A 85 20.92 -9.78 -4.94
C GLU A 85 21.59 -8.40 -4.74
N MET A 86 22.56 -8.02 -5.58
CA MET A 86 23.25 -6.73 -5.46
C MET A 86 22.30 -5.59 -5.81
N SER A 87 21.60 -5.67 -6.94
CA SER A 87 20.58 -4.68 -7.33
C SER A 87 19.50 -4.52 -6.24
N ILE A 88 19.03 -5.62 -5.67
CA ILE A 88 18.01 -5.59 -4.61
C ILE A 88 18.51 -4.87 -3.35
N LYS A 89 19.77 -5.09 -2.95
CA LYS A 89 20.38 -4.39 -1.81
C LYS A 89 20.61 -2.92 -2.08
N GLU A 90 21.04 -2.58 -3.29
CA GLU A 90 21.26 -1.19 -3.71
C GLU A 90 19.96 -0.40 -3.73
N ILE A 91 18.85 -0.98 -4.20
CA ILE A 91 17.52 -0.37 -4.09
C ILE A 91 17.06 -0.38 -2.63
N GLY A 92 17.26 -1.47 -1.92
CA GLY A 92 16.92 -1.62 -0.52
C GLY A 92 15.42 -1.83 -0.28
N PHE A 93 15.13 -2.46 0.87
CA PHE A 93 13.81 -3.01 1.15
C PHE A 93 12.67 -1.97 1.10
N GLU A 94 12.86 -0.77 1.64
CA GLU A 94 11.80 0.24 1.72
C GLU A 94 11.34 0.71 0.33
N ARG A 95 12.27 0.97 -0.59
CA ARG A 95 11.94 1.44 -1.95
C ARG A 95 11.25 0.33 -2.74
N LEU A 96 11.73 -0.91 -2.63
CA LEU A 96 11.06 -2.09 -3.21
C LEU A 96 9.61 -2.20 -2.71
N GLN A 97 9.37 -2.02 -1.41
CA GLN A 97 7.99 -2.03 -0.88
C GLN A 97 7.12 -0.89 -1.42
N LEU A 98 7.69 0.28 -1.67
CA LEU A 98 6.95 1.42 -2.23
C LEU A 98 6.48 1.14 -3.65
N ILE A 99 7.36 0.61 -4.51
CA ILE A 99 7.04 0.34 -5.92
C ILE A 99 6.29 -0.96 -6.14
N ARG A 100 6.29 -1.90 -5.17
CA ARG A 100 5.64 -3.21 -5.28
C ARG A 100 4.21 -3.17 -5.86
N PRO A 101 3.31 -2.26 -5.46
CA PRO A 101 1.95 -2.20 -6.02
C PRO A 101 1.92 -1.81 -7.50
N MET A 102 2.92 -1.08 -7.98
CA MET A 102 3.05 -0.68 -9.39
C MET A 102 3.70 -1.79 -10.23
N VAL A 103 4.45 -2.70 -9.60
CA VAL A 103 5.18 -3.77 -10.29
C VAL A 103 4.40 -5.08 -10.36
N HIS A 104 3.78 -5.51 -9.24
CA HIS A 104 3.27 -6.88 -9.06
C HIS A 104 2.25 -7.37 -10.11
N LYS A 105 1.58 -6.45 -10.81
CA LYS A 105 0.58 -6.78 -11.84
C LYS A 105 0.78 -6.03 -13.15
N ALA A 106 1.90 -5.35 -13.30
CA ALA A 106 2.17 -4.58 -14.50
C ALA A 106 2.87 -5.43 -15.56
N ASP A 107 2.81 -4.96 -16.80
CA ASP A 107 3.56 -5.50 -17.92
C ASP A 107 5.07 -5.24 -17.74
N TRP A 108 5.89 -6.04 -18.41
CA TRP A 108 7.34 -6.06 -18.21
C TRP A 108 8.00 -4.68 -18.35
N GLU A 109 7.64 -3.91 -19.38
CA GLU A 109 8.18 -2.56 -19.63
C GLU A 109 7.92 -1.64 -18.42
N VAL A 110 6.71 -1.67 -17.88
CA VAL A 110 6.33 -0.87 -16.71
C VAL A 110 7.09 -1.34 -15.47
N ARG A 111 7.33 -2.65 -15.32
CA ARG A 111 8.12 -3.17 -14.20
C ARG A 111 9.54 -2.62 -14.24
N GLU A 112 10.22 -2.72 -15.39
CA GLU A 112 11.59 -2.20 -15.56
C GLU A 112 11.68 -0.71 -15.27
N GLU A 113 10.72 0.09 -15.75
CA GLU A 113 10.68 1.53 -15.46
C GLU A 113 10.62 1.81 -13.95
N TRP A 114 9.81 1.06 -13.21
CA TRP A 114 9.68 1.24 -11.76
C TRP A 114 10.91 0.76 -10.99
N ILE A 115 11.59 -0.29 -11.45
CA ILE A 115 12.87 -0.71 -10.88
C ILE A 115 13.90 0.40 -11.04
N LYS A 116 14.07 0.90 -12.28
CA LYS A 116 15.02 1.97 -12.57
C LYS A 116 14.73 3.23 -11.76
N LYS A 117 13.45 3.63 -11.64
CA LYS A 117 13.05 4.75 -10.78
C LYS A 117 13.40 4.50 -9.31
N ALA A 118 13.21 3.27 -8.82
CA ALA A 118 13.57 2.95 -7.45
C ALA A 118 15.09 3.00 -7.21
N GLU A 119 15.91 2.71 -8.22
CA GLU A 119 17.37 2.85 -8.14
C GLU A 119 17.80 4.32 -8.08
N GLU A 120 17.26 5.14 -8.96
CA GLU A 120 17.73 6.51 -9.21
C GLU A 120 17.10 7.57 -8.29
N THR A 121 15.88 7.32 -7.78
CA THR A 121 15.11 8.34 -7.05
C THR A 121 15.19 8.16 -5.52
N PRO A 122 15.46 9.24 -4.76
CA PRO A 122 15.36 9.21 -3.31
C PRO A 122 13.98 8.77 -2.79
N THR A 123 13.94 8.01 -1.69
CA THR A 123 12.71 7.41 -1.12
C THR A 123 11.56 8.41 -0.89
N ASN A 124 11.88 9.63 -0.46
CA ASN A 124 10.90 10.69 -0.21
C ASN A 124 10.26 11.21 -1.50
N GLU A 125 11.06 11.40 -2.55
CA GLU A 125 10.59 11.86 -3.87
C GLU A 125 9.78 10.75 -4.55
N LEU A 126 10.29 9.52 -4.55
CA LEU A 126 9.59 8.35 -5.08
C LEU A 126 8.21 8.16 -4.44
N ARG A 127 8.12 8.37 -3.12
CA ARG A 127 6.84 8.32 -2.39
C ARG A 127 5.87 9.42 -2.83
N GLN A 128 6.38 10.63 -3.10
CA GLN A 128 5.55 11.73 -3.58
C GLN A 128 5.04 11.46 -4.99
N GLU A 129 5.90 11.00 -5.90
CA GLU A 129 5.51 10.66 -7.27
C GLU A 129 4.41 9.59 -7.31
N ILE A 130 4.58 8.49 -6.56
CA ILE A 130 3.57 7.42 -6.49
C ILE A 130 2.24 7.97 -5.93
N LYS A 131 2.30 8.90 -4.97
CA LYS A 131 1.10 9.50 -4.41
C LYS A 131 0.35 10.36 -5.43
N GLU A 132 1.07 11.16 -6.22
CA GLU A 132 0.45 11.98 -7.26
C GLU A 132 -0.10 11.13 -8.41
N ILE A 133 0.62 10.08 -8.84
CA ILE A 133 0.12 9.13 -9.85
C ILE A 133 -1.20 8.50 -9.39
N ARG A 134 -1.27 7.99 -8.16
CA ARG A 134 -2.50 7.39 -7.63
C ARG A 134 -3.63 8.40 -7.48
N LYS A 135 -3.30 9.66 -7.19
CA LYS A 135 -4.30 10.73 -7.12
C LYS A 135 -4.85 11.01 -8.51
N GLN A 136 -3.98 11.12 -9.51
CA GLN A 136 -4.35 11.33 -10.90
C GLN A 136 -5.19 10.16 -11.42
N GLU A 137 -4.76 8.91 -11.21
CA GLU A 137 -5.55 7.72 -11.58
C GLU A 137 -6.93 7.72 -10.94
N LYS A 138 -7.05 8.20 -9.70
CA LYS A 138 -8.34 8.31 -9.02
C LYS A 138 -9.21 9.42 -9.62
N GLU A 139 -8.60 10.52 -10.08
CA GLU A 139 -9.29 11.62 -10.75
C GLU A 139 -9.73 11.22 -12.17
N ASP A 140 -8.87 10.54 -12.92
CA ASP A 140 -9.12 10.07 -14.29
C ASP A 140 -10.15 8.94 -14.33
N ASN A 141 -10.18 8.08 -13.31
CA ASN A 141 -11.17 7.01 -13.16
C ASN A 141 -12.46 7.46 -12.45
N LYS A 142 -12.70 8.77 -12.27
CA LYS A 142 -14.01 9.23 -11.80
C LYS A 142 -15.04 9.02 -12.90
N ASP A 143 -15.89 8.01 -12.71
CA ASP A 143 -17.04 7.82 -13.58
C ASP A 143 -18.08 8.96 -13.40
N ALA A 144 -19.00 9.05 -14.36
CA ALA A 144 -20.05 10.06 -14.35
C ALA A 144 -20.90 10.02 -13.05
N LYS A 145 -21.08 8.84 -12.46
CA LYS A 145 -21.82 8.66 -11.20
C LYS A 145 -21.09 9.32 -10.04
N MET A 146 -19.78 9.13 -9.93
CA MET A 146 -18.95 9.77 -8.91
C MET A 146 -18.94 11.28 -9.06
N ILE A 147 -18.83 11.80 -10.29
CA ILE A 147 -18.90 13.24 -10.57
C ILE A 147 -20.26 13.80 -10.13
N PHE A 148 -21.36 13.13 -10.48
CA PHE A 148 -22.71 13.54 -10.07
C PHE A 148 -22.86 13.58 -8.55
N ILE A 149 -22.36 12.56 -7.84
CA ILE A 149 -22.39 12.50 -6.38
C ILE A 149 -21.57 13.64 -5.76
N GLU A 150 -20.38 13.93 -6.28
CA GLU A 150 -19.54 15.03 -5.79
C GLU A 150 -20.22 16.39 -5.97
N GLN A 151 -20.76 16.66 -7.16
CA GLN A 151 -21.51 17.88 -7.47
C GLN A 151 -22.75 18.03 -6.57
N TYR A 152 -23.48 16.93 -6.34
CA TYR A 152 -24.61 16.90 -5.42
C TYR A 152 -24.19 17.33 -4.01
N PHE A 153 -23.13 16.71 -3.47
CA PHE A 153 -22.67 17.02 -2.12
C PHE A 153 -22.18 18.46 -2.02
N GLU A 154 -21.39 18.95 -2.97
CA GLU A 154 -20.91 20.33 -2.99
C GLU A 154 -22.08 21.33 -3.01
N LYS A 155 -23.03 21.14 -3.93
CA LYS A 155 -24.23 21.99 -4.03
C LYS A 155 -25.03 21.99 -2.72
N MET A 156 -25.31 20.82 -2.16
CA MET A 156 -26.17 20.70 -0.97
C MET A 156 -25.49 21.21 0.30
N THR A 157 -24.20 20.92 0.48
CA THR A 157 -23.43 21.43 1.63
C THR A 157 -23.25 22.94 1.58
N SER A 158 -23.03 23.51 0.39
CA SER A 158 -22.99 24.96 0.18
C SER A 158 -24.36 25.60 0.44
N TRP A 159 -25.42 25.05 -0.14
CA TRP A 159 -26.78 25.59 0.01
C TRP A 159 -27.30 25.53 1.45
N LEU A 160 -27.07 24.42 2.16
CA LEU A 160 -27.45 24.27 3.58
C LEU A 160 -26.39 24.81 4.55
N ASN A 161 -25.28 25.34 4.03
CA ASN A 161 -24.10 25.81 4.76
C ASN A 161 -23.71 24.86 5.92
N CYS A 162 -23.44 23.60 5.60
CA CYS A 162 -23.21 22.58 6.61
C CYS A 162 -22.19 21.52 6.17
N SER A 163 -21.70 20.74 7.13
CA SER A 163 -20.79 19.62 6.86
C SER A 163 -21.53 18.46 6.18
N LYS A 164 -20.80 17.52 5.57
CA LYS A 164 -21.40 16.30 5.00
C LYS A 164 -22.16 15.47 6.05
N THR A 165 -21.63 15.41 7.28
CA THR A 165 -22.30 14.71 8.39
C THR A 165 -23.63 15.36 8.72
N GLU A 166 -23.66 16.69 8.80
CA GLU A 166 -24.86 17.45 9.08
C GLU A 166 -25.89 17.38 7.94
N LEU A 167 -25.41 17.39 6.68
CA LEU A 167 -26.25 17.15 5.51
C LEU A 167 -26.93 15.77 5.60
N ASN A 168 -26.18 14.72 5.94
CA ASN A 168 -26.76 13.37 6.10
C ASN A 168 -27.82 13.31 7.20
N PHE A 169 -27.60 14.00 8.32
CA PHE A 169 -28.62 14.12 9.38
C PHE A 169 -29.89 14.79 8.87
N LYS A 170 -29.76 15.92 8.17
CA LYS A 170 -30.91 16.64 7.58
C LYS A 170 -31.65 15.82 6.53
N LEU A 171 -30.92 15.07 5.69
CA LEU A 171 -31.53 14.15 4.72
C LEU A 171 -32.25 12.99 5.42
N ALA A 172 -31.70 12.45 6.51
CA ALA A 172 -32.36 11.41 7.28
C ALA A 172 -33.69 11.91 7.86
N LEU A 173 -33.74 13.15 8.37
CA LEU A 173 -35.00 13.79 8.79
C LEU A 173 -35.98 13.96 7.62
N PHE A 174 -35.49 14.40 6.46
CA PHE A 174 -36.33 14.58 5.27
C PHE A 174 -36.96 13.26 4.79
N PHE A 175 -36.22 12.15 4.85
CA PHE A 175 -36.69 10.84 4.42
C PHE A 175 -37.38 10.03 5.52
N GLN A 176 -37.46 10.52 6.76
CA GLN A 176 -37.97 9.78 7.90
C GLN A 176 -39.39 9.24 7.69
N ASP A 177 -40.27 10.07 7.14
CA ASP A 177 -41.69 9.75 6.91
C ASP A 177 -42.01 9.57 5.42
N ALA A 178 -41.00 9.35 4.59
CA ALA A 178 -41.18 9.22 3.14
C ALA A 178 -41.73 7.83 2.76
N ASP A 179 -42.63 7.79 1.77
CA ASP A 179 -43.11 6.54 1.19
C ASP A 179 -41.98 5.87 0.38
N LEU A 180 -41.48 4.74 0.89
CA LEU A 180 -40.35 4.03 0.31
C LEU A 180 -40.68 3.44 -1.07
N ASP A 181 -41.93 3.04 -1.32
CA ASP A 181 -42.32 2.42 -2.59
C ASP A 181 -42.42 3.45 -3.70
N ASP A 182 -43.03 4.60 -3.41
CA ASP A 182 -43.07 5.74 -4.34
C ASP A 182 -41.66 6.30 -4.59
N MET A 183 -40.84 6.45 -3.54
CA MET A 183 -39.45 6.88 -3.70
C MET A 183 -38.63 5.91 -4.57
N LYS A 184 -38.79 4.60 -4.37
CA LYS A 184 -38.09 3.59 -5.15
C LYS A 184 -38.44 3.68 -6.64
N LYS A 185 -39.70 3.98 -6.96
CA LYS A 185 -40.14 4.22 -8.34
C LYS A 185 -39.45 5.46 -8.93
N ILE A 186 -39.48 6.59 -8.21
CA ILE A 186 -38.84 7.84 -8.65
C ILE A 186 -37.33 7.67 -8.84
N ILE A 187 -36.65 6.98 -7.92
CA ILE A 187 -35.21 6.73 -8.01
C ILE A 187 -34.89 5.90 -9.26
N ARG A 188 -35.66 4.84 -9.55
CA ARG A 188 -35.44 4.01 -10.75
C ARG A 188 -35.61 4.80 -12.03
N GLU A 189 -36.64 5.64 -12.12
CA GLU A 189 -36.88 6.49 -13.30
C GLU A 189 -35.71 7.46 -13.50
N ARG A 190 -35.31 8.20 -12.45
CA ARG A 190 -34.19 9.15 -12.53
C ARG A 190 -32.84 8.48 -12.79
N GLN A 191 -32.61 7.31 -12.22
CA GLN A 191 -31.38 6.55 -12.48
C GLN A 191 -31.30 6.14 -13.96
N ARG A 192 -32.42 5.66 -14.52
CA ARG A 192 -32.49 5.30 -15.94
C ARG A 192 -32.28 6.51 -16.85
N GLU A 193 -32.89 7.65 -16.54
CA GLU A 193 -32.68 8.90 -17.29
C GLU A 193 -31.22 9.35 -17.23
N PHE A 194 -30.60 9.28 -16.06
CA PHE A 194 -29.19 9.61 -15.89
C PHE A 194 -28.31 8.71 -16.76
N GLU A 195 -28.48 7.39 -16.66
CA GLU A 195 -27.72 6.40 -17.44
C GLU A 195 -27.91 6.58 -18.96
N GLN A 196 -29.12 6.92 -19.43
CA GLN A 196 -29.38 7.22 -20.84
C GLN A 196 -28.77 8.54 -21.33
N SER A 197 -28.54 9.50 -20.44
CA SER A 197 -27.95 10.81 -20.77
C SER A 197 -26.42 10.83 -20.72
N THR A 198 -25.82 9.75 -20.19
CA THR A 198 -24.36 9.59 -20.05
C THR A 198 -23.77 8.49 -20.93
N GLU A 199 -24.60 7.77 -21.69
CA GLU A 199 -24.22 6.94 -22.86
C GLU A 199 -24.03 7.81 -24.12
#